data_AF-A0AAW2KNS6-F1
#
_entry.id   AF-A0AAW2KNS6-F1
#
_cell.length_a   1.000
_cell.length_b   1.000
_cell.length_c   1.000
_cell.angle_alpha   90.00
_cell.angle_beta   90.00
_cell.angle_gamma   90.00
#
_symmetry.space_group_name_H-M   'P 1'
#
loop_
_entity.id
_entity.type
_entity.pdbx_description
1 polymer ?
#
loop_
_entity_poly.entity_id
_entity_poly.type
_entity_poly.pdbx_seq_one_letter_code
_entity_poly.pdbx_strand_id
1 'polypeptide(L)' 'MEKIPYSNAIGSVMYLMVSTRPDIAYAVSCLSRFMSNPGTTHWEALKWLFRYLNGSNNSGIKFSKCSEGVKLMG' A
#
# COMPACT_ATOMS: atom_id res chain seq x y z
N MET A 1 7.91 -4.60 23.15
CA MET A 1 7.16 -4.44 21.88
C MET A 1 8.13 -3.89 20.86
N GLU A 2 8.14 -4.45 19.65
CA GLU A 2 9.15 -4.14 18.62
C GLU A 2 9.27 -2.64 18.37
N LYS A 3 10.52 -2.22 18.13
CA LYS A 3 11.06 -0.85 18.21
C LYS A 3 10.58 0.11 17.10
N ILE A 4 9.52 -0.25 16.40
CA ILE A 4 9.07 0.45 15.19
C ILE A 4 7.89 1.34 15.56
N PRO A 5 8.00 2.68 15.42
CA PRO A 5 6.88 3.57 15.68
C PRO A 5 5.76 3.31 14.66
N TYR A 6 4.51 3.27 15.13
CA TYR A 6 3.31 3.01 14.31
C TYR A 6 3.20 3.95 13.10
N SER A 7 3.62 5.21 13.28
CA SER A 7 3.69 6.23 12.22
C SER A 7 4.57 5.81 11.04
N ASN A 8 5.73 5.19 11.28
CA ASN A 8 6.61 4.72 10.21
C ASN A 8 5.95 3.61 9.39
N ALA A 9 5.23 2.71 10.05
CA ALA A 9 4.53 1.62 9.37
C ALA A 9 3.37 2.17 8.51
N ILE A 10 2.57 3.11 9.04
CA ILE A 10 1.54 3.81 8.26
C ILE A 10 2.15 4.53 7.06
N GLY A 11 3.25 5.27 7.25
CA GLY A 11 3.91 6.00 6.17
C GLY A 11 4.38 5.09 5.04
N SER A 12 4.92 3.91 5.38
CA SER A 12 5.35 2.91 4.39
C SER A 12 4.18 2.38 3.57
N VAL A 13 3.04 2.11 4.21
CA VAL A 13 1.84 1.63 3.53
C VAL A 13 1.18 2.74 2.70
N MET A 14 1.25 3.99 3.17
CA MET A 14 0.75 5.14 2.43
C MET A 14 1.54 5.40 1.14
N TYR A 15 2.85 5.12 1.13
CA TYR A 15 3.64 5.15 -0.09
C TYR A 15 3.17 4.11 -1.11
N LEU A 16 2.89 2.88 -0.67
CA LEU A 16 2.35 1.81 -1.53
C LEU A 16 0.98 2.19 -2.08
N MET A 17 0.13 2.79 -1.24
CA MET A 17 -1.18 3.29 -1.63
C MET A 17 -1.11 4.27 -2.80
N VAL A 18 -0.21 5.25 -2.74
CA VAL A 18 -0.06 6.28 -3.78
C VAL A 18 0.60 5.73 -5.04
N SER A 19 1.57 4.82 -4.88
CA SER A 19 2.44 4.43 -6.00
C SER A 19 1.87 3.28 -6.85
N THR A 20 1.40 2.21 -6.20
CA THR A 20 1.10 0.95 -6.89
C THR A 20 -0.26 0.38 -6.56
N ARG A 21 -0.85 0.75 -5.41
CA ARG A 21 -2.02 0.07 -4.85
C ARG A 21 -3.05 1.01 -4.21
N PRO A 22 -3.85 1.71 -5.02
CA PRO A 22 -4.92 2.56 -4.50
C PRO A 22 -6.06 1.75 -3.83
N ASP A 23 -6.12 0.42 -4.03
CA ASP A 23 -7.09 -0.49 -3.40
C ASP A 23 -7.07 -0.45 -1.87
N ILE A 24 -5.89 -0.22 -1.27
CA ILE A 24 -5.73 -0.15 0.18
C ILE A 24 -6.02 1.24 0.78
N ALA A 25 -6.41 2.22 -0.03
CA ALA A 25 -6.53 3.61 0.41
C ALA A 25 -7.53 3.82 1.56
N TYR A 26 -8.64 3.08 1.53
CA TYR A 26 -9.63 3.12 2.60
C TYR A 26 -9.06 2.61 3.93
N ALA A 27 -8.35 1.47 3.90
CA ALA A 27 -7.75 0.87 5.09
C ALA A 27 -6.68 1.79 5.70
N VAL A 28 -5.82 2.39 4.86
CA VAL A 28 -4.79 3.34 5.30
C VAL A 28 -5.41 4.58 5.93
N SER A 29 -6.46 5.13 5.30
CA SER A 29 -7.17 6.30 5.81
C SER A 29 -7.75 6.04 7.21
N CYS A 30 -8.38 4.88 7.42
CA CYS A 30 -8.89 4.48 8.73
C CYS A 30 -7.79 4.34 9.79
N LEU A 31 -6.68 3.67 9.46
CA LEU A 31 -5.58 3.43 10.41
C LEU A 31 -4.80 4.72 10.73
N SER A 32 -4.69 5.64 9.78
CA SER A 32 -3.98 6.92 9.97
C SER A 32 -4.60 7.79 11.09
N ARG A 33 -5.90 7.66 11.34
CA ARG A 33 -6.62 8.41 12.38
C ARG A 33 -6.18 8.05 13.79
N PHE A 34 -5.61 6.86 13.99
CA PHE A 34 -5.19 6.35 15.29
C PHE A 34 -3.67 6.44 15.49
N MET A 35 -2.98 7.26 14.70
CA MET A 35 -1.53 7.40 14.75
C MET A 35 -1.01 7.96 16.09
N SER A 36 -1.79 8.83 16.74
CA SER A 36 -1.40 9.45 18.03
C SER A 36 -1.55 8.51 19.24
N ASN A 37 -2.47 7.54 19.18
CA ASN A 37 -2.64 6.54 20.23
C ASN A 37 -3.17 5.21 19.63
N PRO A 38 -2.26 4.39 19.07
CA PRO A 38 -2.64 3.14 18.43
C PRO A 38 -2.97 2.08 19.48
N GLY A 39 -4.25 1.72 19.59
CA GLY A 39 -4.70 0.54 20.35
C GLY A 39 -4.21 -0.78 19.74
N THR A 40 -4.27 -1.87 20.51
CA THR A 40 -3.87 -3.22 20.07
C THR A 40 -4.61 -3.69 18.83
N THR A 41 -5.91 -3.39 18.72
CA THR A 41 -6.75 -3.69 17.56
C THR A 41 -6.23 -3.03 16.27
N HIS A 42 -5.73 -1.80 16.36
CA HIS A 42 -5.19 -1.07 15.20
C HIS A 42 -3.87 -1.68 14.71
N TRP A 43 -3.06 -2.20 15.63
CA TRP A 43 -1.86 -2.96 15.29
C TRP A 43 -2.19 -4.29 14.61
N GLU A 44 -3.25 -4.98 15.04
CA GLU A 44 -3.71 -6.20 14.39
C GLU A 44 -4.24 -5.96 12.98
N ALA A 45 -5.05 -4.91 12.80
CA ALA A 45 -5.53 -4.49 11.49
C ALA A 45 -4.36 -4.12 10.55
N LEU A 46 -3.35 -3.41 11.06
CA LEU A 46 -2.15 -3.08 10.29
C LEU A 46 -1.34 -4.34 9.89
N LYS A 47 -1.18 -5.31 10.81
CA LYS A 47 -0.56 -6.61 10.49
C LYS A 47 -1.34 -7.37 9.41
N TRP A 48 -2.67 -7.31 9.47
CA TRP A 48 -3.52 -7.94 8.46
C TRP A 48 -3.36 -7.27 7.10
N LEU A 49 -3.27 -5.94 7.06
CA LEU A 49 -2.98 -5.18 5.84
C LEU A 49 -1.62 -5.57 5.23
N PHE A 50 -0.58 -5.72 6.06
CA PHE A 50 0.72 -6.22 5.59
C PHE A 50 0.66 -7.65 5.04
N ARG A 51 -0.12 -8.54 5.65
CA ARG A 51 -0.35 -9.89 5.11
C ARG A 51 -1.07 -9.85 3.77
N TYR A 52 -2.09 -9.00 3.65
CA TYR A 52 -2.79 -8.78 2.39
C TYR A 52 -1.83 -8.25 1.31
N LEU A 53 -0.95 -7.31 1.67
CA LEU A 53 0.09 -6.77 0.79
C LEU A 53 1.03 -7.88 0.28
N ASN A 54 1.52 -8.73 1.18
CA ASN A 54 2.43 -9.82 0.84
C ASN A 54 1.79 -10.87 -0.07
N GLY A 55 0.51 -11.20 0.16
CA GLY A 55 -0.22 -12.18 -0.66
C GLY A 55 -0.51 -11.74 -2.10
N SER A 56 -0.42 -10.43 -2.38
CA SER A 56 -0.75 -9.84 -3.68
C SER A 56 0.47 -9.30 -4.44
N ASN A 57 1.67 -9.73 -4.06
CA ASN A 57 2.93 -9.30 -4.68
C ASN A 57 3.11 -9.76 -6.15
N ASN A 58 2.20 -10.60 -6.67
CA ASN A 58 2.26 -11.16 -8.02
C ASN A 58 1.43 -10.36 -9.06
N SER A 59 0.71 -9.32 -8.63
CA SER A 59 -0.20 -8.53 -9.48
C SER A 59 0.39 -7.13 -9.67
N GLY A 60 1.04 -6.88 -10.80
CA GLY A 60 1.66 -5.58 -11.09
C GLY A 60 1.51 -5.19 -12.56
N ILE A 61 1.52 -3.89 -12.83
CA ILE A 61 1.47 -3.35 -14.20
C ILE A 61 2.87 -3.52 -14.82
N LYS A 62 3.02 -4.50 -15.73
CA LYS A 62 4.22 -4.62 -16.56
C LYS A 62 4.09 -3.70 -17.76
N PHE A 63 4.84 -2.59 -17.75
CA PHE A 63 5.04 -1.79 -18.94
C PHE A 63 6.08 -2.46 -19.84
N SER A 64 5.61 -3.11 -20.90
CA SER A 64 6.45 -3.67 -21.95
C SER A 64 6.61 -2.62 -23.06
N LYS A 65 7.83 -2.40 -23.56
CA LYS A 65 8.05 -1.58 -24.75
C LYS A 65 7.45 -2.31 -25.95
N CYS A 66 6.44 -1.74 -26.60
CA CYS A 66 6.01 -2.20 -27.93
C CYS A 66 7.10 -1.80 -28.93
N SER A 67 7.74 -2.75 -29.61
CA SER A 67 8.75 -2.44 -30.64
C SER A 67 8.15 -2.21 -32.03
N GLU A 68 6.83 -2.36 -32.20
CA GLU A 68 6.15 -2.00 -33.43
C GLU A 68 5.54 -0.61 -33.29
N GLY A 69 6.03 0.30 -34.13
CA GLY A 69 5.69 1.72 -34.09
C GLY A 69 4.18 1.96 -34.05
N VAL A 70 3.75 2.69 -33.03
CA VAL A 70 2.36 3.15 -32.93
C VAL A 70 2.13 4.15 -34.05
N LYS A 71 1.43 3.72 -35.11
CA LYS A 71 1.02 4.59 -36.20
C LYS A 71 -0.12 5.48 -35.70
N LEU A 72 0.20 6.73 -35.40
CA LEU A 72 -0.79 7.77 -35.13
C LEU A 72 -1.57 8.00 -36.43
N MET A 73 -2.81 7.48 -36.49
CA MET A 73 -3.78 7.90 -37.51
C MET A 73 -4.36 9.23 -37.04
N GLY A 74 -3.96 10.30 -37.72
CA GLY A 74 -4.66 11.58 -37.70
C GLY A 74 -5.88 11.57 -38.60
#